data_AF-A0A7J4AZP4-F1
#
_entry.id   AF-A0A7J4AZP4-F1
#
_cell.length_a   1.000
_cell.length_b   1.000
_cell.length_c   1.000
_cell.angle_alpha   90.00
_cell.angle_beta   90.00
_cell.angle_gamma   90.00
#
_symmetry.space_group_name_H-M   'P 1'
#
loop_
_entity.id
_entity.type
_entity.pdbx_description
1 polymer ?
#
loop_
_entity_poly.entity_id
_entity_poly.type
_entity_poly.pdbx_seq_one_letter_code
_entity_poly.pdbx_strand_id
1 'polypeptide(L)' 'MRILLIGFGNVGRAFLQLLEEERRRFRKAGVDPKVVGIVDRGGAVIFQNGVKT' A
#
# COMPACT_ATOMS: atom_id res chain seq x y z
N MET A 1 6.53 7.24 4.49
CA MET A 1 5.42 6.82 5.39
C MET A 1 5.18 5.33 5.20
N ARG A 2 5.03 4.54 6.27
CA ARG A 2 4.80 3.08 6.18
C ARG A 2 3.34 2.76 6.50
N ILE A 3 2.69 1.97 5.64
CA ILE A 3 1.27 1.66 5.73
C ILE A 3 1.10 0.15 5.94
N LEU A 4 0.30 -0.23 6.93
CA LEU A 4 -0.24 -1.58 7.08
C LEU A 4 -1.68 -1.56 6.57
N LEU A 5 -1.99 -2.40 5.58
CA LEU A 5 -3.32 -2.47 4.99
C LEU A 5 -4.09 -3.66 5.59
N ILE A 6 -5.17 -3.39 6.33
CA ILE A 6 -6.02 -4.44 6.92
C ILE A 6 -7.33 -4.49 6.11
N GLY A 7 -7.53 -5.60 5.42
CA GLY A 7 -8.59 -5.83 4.43
C GLY A 7 -8.08 -5.66 2.99
N PHE A 8 -8.09 -6.75 2.22
CA PHE A 8 -7.65 -6.76 0.80
C PHE A 8 -8.75 -7.22 -0.19
N GLY A 9 -9.99 -6.78 0.09
CA GLY A 9 -11.11 -6.85 -0.85
C GLY A 9 -11.08 -5.71 -1.88
N ASN A 10 -12.25 -5.36 -2.42
CA ASN A 10 -12.36 -4.33 -3.47
C ASN A 10 -11.72 -2.99 -3.07
N VAL A 11 -12.00 -2.50 -1.85
CA VAL A 11 -11.47 -1.21 -1.37
C VAL A 11 -9.95 -1.24 -1.19
N GLY A 12 -9.41 -2.29 -0.57
CA GLY A 12 -7.95 -2.40 -0.36
C GLY A 12 -7.16 -2.45 -1.67
N ARG A 13 -7.71 -3.14 -2.68
CA ARG A 13 -7.11 -3.20 -4.03
C ARG A 13 -7.18 -1.85 -4.74
N ALA A 14 -8.34 -1.18 -4.71
CA ALA A 14 -8.51 0.15 -5.28
C ALA A 14 -7.60 1.18 -4.62
N PHE A 15 -7.45 1.12 -3.28
CA PHE A 15 -6.52 1.98 -2.55
C PHE A 15 -5.06 1.76 -2.98
N LEU A 16 -4.63 0.51 -3.12
CA LEU A 16 -3.28 0.18 -3.58
C LEU A 16 -3.03 0.71 -5.00
N GLN A 17 -4.02 0.59 -5.89
CA GLN A 17 -3.95 1.11 -7.25
C GLN A 17 -3.84 2.65 -7.27
N LEU A 18 -4.70 3.34 -6.51
CA LEU A 18 -4.65 4.81 -6.37
C LEU A 18 -3.31 5.30 -5.82
N LEU A 19 -2.72 4.58 -4.86
CA LEU A 19 -1.39 4.91 -4.34
C LEU A 19 -0.31 4.86 -5.41
N GLU A 20 -0.36 3.89 -6.33
CA GLU A 20 0.60 3.78 -7.42
C GLU A 20 0.36 4.86 -8.48
N GLU A 21 -0.90 5.09 -8.87
CA GLU A 21 -1.29 6.13 -9.82
C GLU A 21 -0.85 7.53 -9.35
N GLU A 22 -1.08 7.86 -8.07
CA GLU A 22 -0.74 9.15 -7.48
C GLU A 22 0.72 9.22 -6.97
N ARG A 23 1.52 8.16 -7.13
CA ARG A 23 2.88 8.06 -6.56
C ARG A 23 3.78 9.22 -6.95
N ARG A 24 3.67 9.73 -8.18
CA ARG A 24 4.43 10.90 -8.64
C ARG A 24 4.03 12.16 -7.86
N ARG A 25 2.74 12.36 -7.62
CA ARG A 25 2.22 13.51 -6.87
C ARG A 25 2.64 13.46 -5.41
N PHE A 26 2.54 12.29 -4.78
CA PHE A 26 3.05 12.08 -3.42
C PHE A 26 4.53 12.40 -3.31
N ARG A 27 5.36 11.89 -4.23
CA ARG A 27 6.80 12.21 -4.24
C ARG A 27 7.08 13.71 -4.42
N LYS A 28 6.32 14.41 -5.26
CA LYS A 28 6.41 15.88 -5.40
C LYS A 28 6.01 16.62 -4.12
N ALA A 29 5.08 16.06 -3.35
CA ALA A 29 4.70 16.57 -2.02
C ALA A 29 5.66 16.14 -0.90
N GLY A 30 6.80 15.53 -1.22
CA GLY A 30 7.82 15.12 -0.24
C GLY A 30 7.47 13.85 0.52
N VAL A 31 6.45 13.10 0.09
CA VAL A 31 6.03 11.85 0.75
C VAL A 31 6.18 10.65 -0.18
N ASP A 32 6.70 9.54 0.35
CA ASP A 32 6.77 8.25 -0.34
C ASP A 32 6.03 7.22 0.53
N PRO A 33 4.70 7.04 0.32
CA PRO A 33 3.92 6.02 0.99
C PRO A 33 4.38 4.63 0.54
N LYS A 34 4.62 3.73 1.49
CA LYS A 34 4.95 2.33 1.21
C LYS A 34 4.02 1.42 1.98
N VAL A 35 3.28 0.56 1.27
CA VAL A 35 2.55 -0.55 1.89
C VAL A 35 3.55 -1.62 2.27
N VAL A 36 3.70 -1.88 3.57
CA VAL A 36 4.71 -2.78 4.12
C VAL A 36 4.12 -4.08 4.66
N GLY A 37 2.81 -4.18 4.67
CA GLY A 37 2.10 -5.42 4.94
C GLY A 37 0.63 -5.31 4.56
N ILE A 38 0.06 -6.46 4.26
CA ILE A 38 -1.36 -6.62 3.94
C ILE A 38 -1.89 -7.77 4.79
N VAL A 39 -3.03 -7.55 5.44
CA VAL A 39 -3.74 -8.55 6.25
C VAL A 39 -5.14 -8.72 5.70
N ASP A 40 -5.58 -9.96 5.48
CA ASP A 40 -6.96 -10.27 5.17
C ASP A 40 -7.43 -11.53 5.92
N ARG A 41 -8.58 -12.09 5.54
CA ARG A 41 -9.14 -13.29 6.20
C ARG A 41 -8.26 -14.53 6.04
N GLY A 42 -7.40 -14.59 5.03
CA GLY A 42 -6.47 -15.69 4.78
C GLY A 42 -5.15 -15.57 5.55
N GLY A 43 -4.88 -14.43 6.18
CA GLY A 43 -3.68 -14.20 6.98
C GLY A 43 -2.99 -12.88 6.65
N ALA A 44 -1.68 -12.82 6.91
CA ALA A 44 -0.88 -11.62 6.75
C ALA A 44 0.35 -11.89 5.89
N VAL A 45 0.71 -10.90 5.07
CA VAL A 45 2.00 -10.84 4.39
C VAL A 45 2.72 -9.55 4.77
N ILE A 46 4.02 -9.64 5.05
CA ILE A 46 4.86 -8.51 5.43
C ILE A 46 6.02 -8.40 4.43
N PHE A 47 6.21 -7.20 3.89
CA PHE A 47 7.33 -6.85 3.04
C PHE A 47 8.08 -5.67 3.65
N GLN A 48 9.19 -5.95 4.32
CA GLN A 48 9.95 -4.92 5.05
C GLN A 48 10.40 -3.76 4.15
N ASN A 49 10.62 -4.02 2.85
CA ASN A 49 11.02 -3.03 1.86
C ASN A 49 9.87 -2.45 1.04
N GLY A 50 8.62 -2.82 1.36
CA GLY A 50 7.42 -2.48 0.61
C GLY A 50 6.98 -3.59 -0.35
N VAL A 51 5.68 -3.69 -0.58
CA VAL A 51 5.10 -4.52 -1.65
C VAL A 51 5.54 -3.90 -2.99
N LYS A 52 6.09 -4.71 -3.91
CA LYS A 52 6.23 -4.28 -5.30
C LYS A 52 4.85 -4.37 -5.94
N THR A 53 4.23 -3.22 -6.14
CA THR A 53 3.06 -3.02 -7.01
C THR A 53 3.48 -3.00 -8.47
#